data_AF-A0A942MSS8-F1
#
_entry.id   AF-A0A942MSS8-F1
#
_cell.length_a   1.000
_cell.length_b   1.000
_cell.length_c   1.000
_cell.angle_alpha   90.00
_cell.angle_beta   90.00
_cell.angle_gamma   90.00
#
_symmetry.space_group_name_H-M   'P 1'
#
loop_
_entity.id
_entity.type
_entity.pdbx_description
1 polymer ?
#
loop_
_entity_poly.entity_id
_entity_poly.type
_entity_poly.pdbx_seq_one_letter_code
_entity_poly.pdbx_strand_id
1 'polypeptide(L)' 'MTENKFEPKQIERYRKMTGEERVEIAFQLTEFIQNVSRDGIRYQHPEFSEQEIEVELQRRIKYGNSR' A
#
# COMPACT_ATOMS: atom_id res chain seq x y z
N MET A 1 17.50 -6.00 -2.79
CA MET A 1 16.13 -6.52 -2.99
C MET A 1 15.60 -6.90 -1.62
N THR A 2 14.57 -6.21 -1.14
CA THR A 2 13.88 -6.59 0.10
C THR A 2 13.35 -8.02 -0.09
N GLU A 3 13.74 -8.92 0.81
CA GLU A 3 13.34 -10.32 0.78
C GLU A 3 11.83 -10.40 1.06
N ASN A 4 11.04 -10.49 -0.01
CA ASN A 4 9.59 -10.57 0.10
C ASN A 4 9.24 -12.01 0.48
N LYS A 5 9.12 -12.28 1.79
CA LYS A 5 8.79 -13.62 2.31
C LYS A 5 7.30 -13.90 2.11
N PHE A 6 6.94 -14.23 0.87
CA PHE A 6 5.62 -14.78 0.59
C PHE A 6 5.59 -16.25 1.02
N GLU A 7 4.49 -16.64 1.67
CA GLU A 7 4.20 -18.04 1.97
C GLU A 7 4.25 -18.87 0.67
N PRO A 8 4.81 -20.10 0.68
CA PRO A 8 4.94 -20.92 -0.54
C PRO A 8 3.62 -21.10 -1.31
N LYS A 9 2.50 -21.20 -0.58
CA LYS A 9 1.15 -21.29 -1.17
C LYS A 9 0.75 -20.05 -1.97
N GLN A 10 1.22 -18.87 -1.55
CA GLN A 10 0.96 -17.60 -2.22
C GLN A 10 1.81 -17.49 -3.50
N ILE A 11 3.05 -17.97 -3.46
CA ILE A 11 3.93 -18.06 -4.64
C ILE A 11 3.32 -19.00 -5.70
N GLU A 12 2.81 -20.16 -5.30
CA GLU A 12 2.15 -21.09 -6.22
C GLU A 12 0.92 -20.48 -6.90
N ARG A 13 0.14 -19.67 -6.19
CA ARG A 13 -0.99 -18.94 -6.76
C ARG A 13 -0.52 -17.92 -7.80
N TYR A 14 0.49 -17.11 -7.49
CA TYR A 14 1.04 -16.13 -8.43
C TYR A 14 1.67 -16.75 -9.67
N ARG A 15 2.24 -17.96 -9.57
CA ARG A 15 2.78 -18.72 -10.71
C ARG A 15 1.68 -19.20 -11.67
N LYS A 16 0.46 -19.41 -11.18
CA LYS A 16 -0.69 -19.81 -12.01
C LYS A 16 -1.39 -18.62 -12.67
N MET A 17 -1.01 -17.40 -12.30
CA MET A 17 -1.59 -16.16 -12.82
C MET A 17 -0.82 -15.63 -14.03
N THR A 18 -1.54 -14.94 -14.91
CA THR A 18 -0.92 -14.13 -15.98
C THR A 18 -0.20 -12.90 -15.39
N GLY A 19 0.53 -12.17 -16.24
CA GLY A 19 1.16 -10.91 -15.83
C GLY A 19 0.11 -9.87 -15.42
N GLU A 20 -0.96 -9.79 -16.21
CA GLU A 20 -2.08 -8.86 -16.04
C GLU A 20 -2.83 -9.11 -14.75
N GLU A 21 -3.12 -10.37 -14.42
CA GLU A 21 -3.78 -10.73 -13.16
C GLU A 21 -2.94 -10.33 -11.93
N ARG A 22 -1.61 -10.45 -12.01
CA ARG A 22 -0.73 -9.98 -10.92
C ARG A 22 -0.70 -8.47 -10.81
N VAL A 23 -0.75 -7.76 -11.94
CA VAL A 23 -0.81 -6.29 -11.97
C VAL A 23 -2.12 -5.79 -11.38
N GLU A 24 -3.24 -6.42 -11.71
CA GLU A 24 -4.55 -6.12 -11.13
C GLU A 24 -4.54 -6.25 -9.60
N ILE A 25 -4.00 -7.36 -9.09
CA ILE A 25 -3.83 -7.56 -7.64
C ILE A 25 -2.96 -6.46 -7.02
N ALA A 26 -1.86 -6.08 -7.69
CA ALA A 26 -0.98 -5.03 -7.20
C ALA A 26 -1.70 -3.67 -7.13
N PHE A 27 -2.54 -3.34 -8.11
CA PHE A 27 -3.35 -2.13 -8.09
C PHE A 27 -4.34 -2.13 -6.92
N GLN A 28 -5.10 -3.22 -6.76
CA GLN A 28 -6.07 -3.35 -5.66
C GLN A 28 -5.41 -3.26 -4.28
N LEU A 29 -4.25 -3.90 -4.11
CA LEU A 29 -3.49 -3.82 -2.86
C LEU A 29 -2.96 -2.42 -2.61
N THR A 30 -2.52 -1.71 -3.65
CA THR A 30 -2.02 -0.33 -3.52
C THR A 30 -3.14 0.61 -3.08
N GLU A 31 -4.31 0.51 -3.70
CA GLU A 31 -5.49 1.30 -3.32
C GLU A 31 -5.91 1.02 -1.87
N PHE A 32 -5.97 -0.26 -1.49
CA PHE A 32 -6.28 -0.66 -0.13
C PHE A 32 -5.29 -0.07 0.90
N ILE A 33 -3.98 -0.17 0.63
CA ILE A 33 -2.93 0.36 1.51
C ILE A 33 -3.06 1.89 1.64
N GLN A 34 -3.35 2.59 0.54
CA GLN A 34 -3.54 4.04 0.56
C GLN A 34 -4.74 4.43 1.42
N ASN A 35 -5.86 3.72 1.30
CA ASN A 35 -7.06 4.00 2.10
C ASN A 35 -6.82 3.76 3.59
N VAL A 36 -6.21 2.63 3.95
CA VAL A 36 -5.80 2.35 5.35
C VAL A 36 -4.85 3.44 5.88
N SER A 37 -3.92 3.92 5.03
CA SER A 37 -2.98 4.97 5.42
C SER A 37 -3.67 6.32 5.63
N ARG A 38 -4.63 6.70 4.78
CA ARG A 38 -5.45 7.91 4.97
C ARG A 38 -6.19 7.90 6.30
N ASP A 39 -6.83 6.77 6.61
CA ASP A 39 -7.55 6.62 7.88
C ASP A 39 -6.61 6.73 9.09
N GLY A 40 -5.42 6.13 8.98
CA GLY A 40 -4.37 6.28 9.98
C GLY A 40 -3.87 7.73 10.13
N ILE A 41 -3.77 8.48 9.03
CA ILE A 41 -3.40 9.91 9.06
C ILE A 41 -4.51 10.72 9.72
N ARG A 42 -5.77 10.54 9.31
CA ARG A 42 -6.95 11.21 9.93
C ARG A 42 -7.02 10.98 11.43
N TYR A 43 -6.74 9.76 11.86
CA TYR A 43 -6.72 9.42 13.29
C TYR A 43 -5.56 10.11 14.04
N GLN A 44 -4.39 10.23 13.42
CA GLN A 44 -3.20 10.86 14.02
C GLN A 44 -3.24 12.40 13.99
N HIS A 45 -3.92 12.96 13.00
CA HIS A 45 -4.00 14.39 12.71
C HIS A 45 -5.45 14.77 12.38
N PRO A 46 -6.36 14.79 13.38
CA PRO A 46 -7.77 15.13 13.17
C PRO A 46 -7.99 16.55 12.66
N GLU A 47 -6.99 17.43 12.80
CA GLU A 47 -6.98 18.80 12.31
C GLU A 47 -6.65 18.95 10.81
N PHE A 48 -6.10 17.91 10.18
CA PHE A 48 -5.71 17.99 8.77
C PHE A 48 -6.94 18.08 7.86
N SER A 49 -6.83 18.97 6.88
CA SER A 49 -7.67 18.95 5.68
C SER A 49 -7.40 17.73 4.80
N GLU A 50 -8.32 17.41 3.90
CA GLU A 50 -8.13 16.32 2.93
C GLU A 50 -6.90 16.54 2.05
N GLN A 51 -6.56 17.79 1.72
CA GLN A 51 -5.34 18.10 0.97
C GLN A 51 -4.08 17.79 1.78
N GLU A 52 -4.06 18.12 3.07
CA GLU A 52 -2.93 17.83 3.97
C GLU A 52 -2.76 16.32 4.19
N ILE A 53 -3.87 15.58 4.27
CA ILE A 53 -3.85 14.12 4.33
C ILE A 53 -3.19 13.52 3.09
N GLU A 54 -3.52 14.00 1.89
CA GLU A 54 -2.88 13.51 0.66
C GLU A 54 -1.39 13.85 0.60
N VAL A 55 -0.99 15.06 1.01
CA VAL A 55 0.44 15.44 1.06
C VAL A 55 1.21 14.52 2.00
N GLU A 56 0.66 14.25 3.19
CA GLU A 56 1.27 13.35 4.17
C GLU A 56 1.30 11.89 3.67
N LEU A 57 0.24 11.43 2.99
CA LEU A 57 0.21 10.11 2.34
C LEU A 57 1.35 9.97 1.32
N GLN A 58 1.52 10.96 0.44
CA GLN A 58 2.61 10.95 -0.54
C GLN A 58 3.99 10.95 0.12
N ARG A 59 4.15 11.69 1.23
CA ARG A 59 5.38 11.66 2.02
C ARG A 59 5.67 10.25 2.55
N ARG A 60 4.68 9.57 3.15
CA ARG A 60 4.83 8.21 3.69
C ARG A 60 5.17 7.18 2.62
N ILE A 61 4.54 7.28 1.44
CA ILE A 61 4.83 6.39 0.30
C ILE A 61 6.24 6.61 -0.23
N LYS A 62 6.66 7.88 -0.40
CA LYS A 62 7.94 8.23 -1.00
C LYS A 62 9.14 7.84 -0.13
N TYR A 63 9.03 8.00 1.18
CA TYR A 63 10.16 7.81 2.10
C TYR A 63 10.08 6.49 2.90
N GLY A 64 8.99 5.73 2.76
CA GLY A 64 8.65 4.65 3.68
C GLY A 64 8.34 5.21 5.07
N ASN A 65 7.67 4.44 5.93
CA ASN A 65 7.43 4.84 7.33
C ASN A 65 8.76 5.06 8.06
N SER A 66 9.32 6.26 8.00
CA SER A 66 10.33 6.76 8.93
C SER A 66 9.58 7.11 10.21
N ARG A 67 9.37 6.09 11.04
CA ARG A 67 9.17 6.29 12.48
C ARG A 67 10.53 6.39 13.14
#